data_AF-A0A371J5I5-F1
#
_entry.id   AF-A0A371J5I5-F1
#
_cell.length_a   1.000
_cell.length_b   1.000
_cell.length_c   1.000
_cell.angle_alpha   90.00
_cell.angle_beta   90.00
_cell.angle_gamma   90.00
#
_symmetry.space_group_name_H-M   'P 1'
#
loop_
_entity.id
_entity.type
_entity.pdbx_description
1 polymer ?
#
loop_
_entity_poly.entity_id
_entity_poly.type
_entity_poly.pdbx_seq_one_letter_code
_entity_poly.pdbx_strand_id
1 'polypeptide(L)'
;HIPTLMKLLPVEMNEESNNEVTTTDKLTMMNYEPEEEEALNMIIPKYITSLIYGALVEAVASENGARMQAMDSATSNAEEMISDLSLKYNRARQGSITQELTEIIAGANAIS
;
A
#
# COMPACT_ATOMS: atom_id res chain seq x y z
N HIS A 1 -2.66 3.58 4.82
CA HIS A 1 -1.79 4.27 5.77
C HIS A 1 -1.65 5.73 5.38
N ILE A 2 -1.60 6.67 6.32
CA ILE A 2 -1.48 8.10 6.02
C ILE A 2 0.02 8.44 5.97
N PRO A 3 0.51 9.15 4.94
CA PRO A 3 1.91 9.55 4.88
C PRO A 3 2.23 10.53 6.02
N THR A 4 3.28 10.23 6.78
CA THR A 4 3.75 11.04 7.91
C THR A 4 5.14 11.60 7.61
N LEU A 5 5.37 12.85 8.01
CA LEU A 5 6.67 13.49 7.89
C LEU A 5 7.32 13.50 9.28
N MET A 6 8.42 12.76 9.43
CA MET A 6 9.21 12.70 10.65
C MET A 6 10.55 13.39 10.42
N LYS A 7 10.84 14.43 11.19
CA LYS A 7 12.16 15.06 11.19
C LYS A 7 13.12 14.17 11.97
N LEU A 8 14.18 13.69 11.31
CA LEU A 8 15.18 12.81 11.93
C LEU A 8 16.37 13.60 12.51
N LEU A 9 16.93 14.52 11.72
CA LEU A 9 18.07 15.34 12.10
C LEU A 9 17.95 16.75 11.51
N PRO A 10 18.54 17.78 12.16
CA PRO A 10 19.01 17.79 13.54
C PRO A 10 17.84 17.67 14.54
N VAL A 11 18.08 17.09 15.72
CA VAL A 11 17.04 16.96 16.76
C VAL A 11 16.63 18.35 17.21
N GLU A 12 15.35 18.69 17.05
CA GLU A 12 14.78 19.88 17.65
C GLU A 12 14.51 19.57 19.11
N MET A 13 15.18 20.28 20.02
CA MET A 13 14.74 20.32 21.41
C MET A 13 13.47 21.16 21.45
N ASN A 14 12.32 20.50 21.46
CA ASN A 14 11.05 21.18 21.66
C ASN A 14 11.05 21.77 23.08
N GLU A 15 11.01 23.10 23.18
CA GLU A 15 10.83 23.88 24.43
C GLU A 15 9.47 23.58 25.13
N GLU A 16 8.66 22.68 24.57
CA GLU A 16 7.34 22.28 25.09
C GLU A 16 7.41 21.17 26.15
N SER A 17 8.60 20.81 26.66
CA SER A 17 8.72 20.16 27.97
C SER A 17 8.88 21.20 29.09
N ASN A 18 8.03 22.22 29.08
CA ASN A 18 7.87 23.22 30.15
C ASN A 18 6.59 22.92 30.97
N ASN A 19 6.33 21.64 31.25
CA ASN A 19 5.51 21.28 32.41
C ASN A 19 6.46 21.10 33.58
N GLU A 20 6.22 21.91 34.61
CA GLU A 20 6.93 21.98 35.90
C GLU A 20 7.49 20.64 36.36
N VAL A 21 8.77 20.40 36.08
CA VAL A 21 9.57 19.40 36.81
C VAL A 21 10.69 20.18 37.46
N THR A 22 10.54 20.35 38.77
CA THR A 22 11.53 20.92 39.68
C THR A 22 12.94 20.49 39.30
N THR A 23 13.83 21.47 39.19
CA THR A 23 15.26 21.43 38.78
C THR A 23 16.11 20.34 39.45
N THR A 24 15.59 19.63 40.45
CA THR A 24 16.25 18.55 41.19
C THR A 24 16.10 17.14 40.59
N ASP A 25 15.13 16.88 39.71
CA ASP A 25 14.97 15.56 39.05
C ASP A 25 15.67 15.48 37.67
N LYS A 26 16.18 16.61 37.16
CA LYS A 26 16.81 16.72 35.83
C LYS A 26 18.19 16.05 35.71
N LEU A 27 18.76 15.60 36.82
CA LEU A 27 20.06 14.93 36.88
C LEU A 27 19.89 13.69 37.75
N THR A 28 19.08 12.72 37.33
CA THR A 28 19.39 11.34 37.74
C THR A 28 20.81 11.12 37.25
N MET A 29 21.78 11.05 38.18
CA MET A 29 23.19 10.81 37.84
C MET A 29 23.25 9.48 37.10
N MET A 30 23.23 9.56 35.77
CA MET A 30 23.36 8.41 34.92
C MET A 30 24.84 8.08 34.95
N ASN A 31 25.20 7.00 35.62
CA ASN A 31 26.58 6.52 35.56
C ASN A 31 26.80 5.95 34.16
N TYR A 32 27.59 6.65 33.36
CA TYR A 32 28.04 6.17 32.06
C TYR A 32 29.26 5.29 32.25
N GLU A 33 29.31 4.18 31.54
CA GLU A 33 30.49 3.34 31.42
C GLU A 33 30.57 2.97 29.93
N PRO A 34 31.56 3.43 29.14
CA PRO A 34 32.85 4.05 29.50
C PRO A 34 32.79 5.56 29.84
N GLU A 35 32.78 6.47 28.87
CA GLU A 35 32.65 7.93 29.07
C GLU A 35 31.34 8.43 28.44
N GLU A 36 30.78 9.54 28.94
CA GLU A 36 29.53 10.15 28.45
C GLU A 36 29.51 10.35 26.92
N GLU A 37 30.60 10.92 26.40
CA GLU A 37 30.76 11.21 24.98
C GLU A 37 30.84 9.93 24.15
N GLU A 38 31.56 8.92 24.61
CA GLU A 38 31.72 7.64 23.91
C GLU A 38 30.42 6.83 23.89
N ALA A 39 29.70 6.79 25.03
CA ALA A 39 28.39 6.16 25.12
C ALA A 39 27.37 6.83 24.17
N LEU A 40 27.33 8.16 24.15
CA LEU A 40 26.41 8.91 23.30
C LEU A 40 26.76 8.76 21.81
N ASN A 41 28.05 8.82 21.46
CA ASN A 41 28.53 8.57 20.10
C ASN A 41 28.18 7.16 19.59
N MET A 42 28.03 6.18 20.49
CA MET A 42 27.58 4.83 20.14
C MET A 42 26.05 4.73 20.02
N ILE A 43 25.30 5.40 20.89
CA ILE A 43 23.82 5.30 20.96
C ILE A 43 23.15 6.09 19.85
N ILE A 44 23.61 7.30 19.53
CA ILE A 44 22.98 8.18 18.53
C ILE A 44 22.86 7.47 17.15
N PRO A 45 23.92 6.87 16.58
CA PRO A 45 23.81 6.19 15.29
C PRO A 45 22.87 4.98 15.33
N LYS A 46 22.86 4.22 16.44
CA LYS A 46 21.96 3.07 16.62
C LYS A 46 20.50 3.52 16.67
N TYR A 47 20.22 4.60 17.38
CA TYR A 47 18.89 5.17 17.48
C TYR A 47 18.37 5.63 16.11
N ILE A 48 19.17 6.39 15.36
CA ILE A 48 18.81 6.84 14.01
C ILE A 48 18.60 5.65 13.07
N THR A 49 19.48 4.65 13.12
CA THR A 49 19.33 3.43 12.32
C THR A 49 18.02 2.71 12.64
N SER A 50 17.64 2.64 13.92
CA SER A 50 16.38 2.02 14.34
C SER A 50 15.16 2.79 13.85
N LEU A 51 15.19 4.13 13.84
CA LEU A 51 14.10 4.97 13.31
C LEU A 51 13.93 4.76 11.81
N ILE A 52 15.03 4.79 11.05
CA ILE A 52 15.00 4.56 9.60
C ILE A 52 14.50 3.15 9.29
N TYR A 53 14.97 2.14 10.04
CA TYR A 53 14.53 0.77 9.88
C TYR A 53 13.02 0.62 10.15
N GLY A 54 12.52 1.22 11.24
CA GLY A 54 11.09 1.24 11.54
C GLY A 54 10.25 1.86 10.42
N ALA A 55 10.68 3.03 9.92
CA ALA A 55 10.01 3.70 8.80
C ALA A 55 10.01 2.84 7.52
N LEU A 56 11.09 2.12 7.24
CA LEU A 56 11.18 1.24 6.08
C LEU A 56 10.25 0.03 6.21
N VAL A 57 10.18 -0.60 7.38
CA VAL A 57 9.25 -1.72 7.64
C VAL A 57 7.80 -1.26 7.48
N GLU A 58 7.46 -0.08 8.02
CA GLU A 58 6.13 0.52 7.90
C GLU A 58 5.78 0.86 6.44
N ALA A 59 6.76 1.36 5.67
CA ALA A 59 6.59 1.63 4.25
C ALA A 59 6.30 0.35 3.45
N VAL A 60 7.04 -0.73 3.70
CA VAL A 60 6.83 -2.04 3.04
C VAL A 60 5.47 -2.62 3.39
N ALA A 61 5.06 -2.56 4.67
CA ALA A 61 3.72 -2.99 5.08
C ALA A 61 2.62 -2.19 4.37
N SER A 62 2.80 -0.87 4.29
CA SER A 62 1.88 0.05 3.60
C SER A 62 1.81 -0.24 2.10
N GLU A 63 2.95 -0.50 1.46
CA GLU A 63 3.04 -0.86 0.04
C GLU A 63 2.28 -2.15 -0.23
N ASN A 64 2.50 -3.19 0.58
CA ASN A 64 1.84 -4.48 0.38
C ASN A 64 0.31 -4.36 0.56
N GLY A 65 -0.14 -3.59 1.56
CA GLY A 65 -1.56 -3.28 1.74
C GLY A 65 -2.17 -2.52 0.55
N ALA A 66 -1.47 -1.50 0.05
CA ALA A 66 -1.90 -0.75 -1.13
C ALA A 66 -1.94 -1.63 -2.39
N ARG A 67 -0.95 -2.52 -2.55
CA ARG A 67 -0.89 -3.47 -3.65
C ARG A 67 -2.05 -4.45 -3.61
N MET A 68 -2.38 -4.99 -2.43
CA MET A 68 -3.52 -5.90 -2.25
C MET A 68 -4.82 -5.21 -2.69
N GLN A 69 -5.09 -4.01 -2.17
CA GLN A 69 -6.29 -3.24 -2.55
C GLN A 69 -6.35 -2.92 -4.05
N ALA A 70 -5.21 -2.59 -4.67
CA ALA A 70 -5.13 -2.33 -6.10
C ALA A 70 -5.42 -3.59 -6.93
N MET A 71 -4.92 -4.76 -6.51
CA MET A 71 -5.15 -6.04 -7.18
C MET A 71 -6.59 -6.52 -7.00
N ASP A 72 -7.19 -6.32 -5.83
CA ASP A 72 -8.62 -6.61 -5.59
C ASP A 72 -9.49 -5.77 -6.53
N SER A 73 -9.18 -4.48 -6.66
CA SER A 73 -9.87 -3.58 -7.59
C SER A 73 -9.68 -4.02 -9.05
N ALA A 74 -8.46 -4.42 -9.43
CA ALA A 74 -8.17 -4.93 -10.77
C ALA A 74 -8.93 -6.24 -11.07
N THR A 75 -9.07 -7.12 -10.08
CA THR A 75 -9.79 -8.39 -10.19
C THR A 75 -11.29 -8.14 -10.39
N SER A 76 -11.89 -7.26 -9.58
CA SER A 76 -13.29 -6.85 -9.75
C SER A 76 -13.56 -6.28 -11.15
N ASN A 77 -12.68 -5.39 -11.62
CA ASN A 77 -12.80 -4.81 -12.97
C ASN A 77 -12.67 -5.87 -14.08
N ALA A 78 -11.80 -6.85 -13.89
CA ALA A 78 -11.65 -7.95 -14.84
C ALA A 78 -12.88 -8.86 -14.87
N GLU A 79 -13.49 -9.16 -13.71
CA GLU A 79 -14.73 -9.94 -13.62
C GLU A 79 -15.90 -9.24 -14.31
N GLU A 80 -16.05 -7.92 -14.11
CA GLU A 80 -17.04 -7.10 -14.83
C GLU A 80 -16.82 -7.19 -16.34
N MET A 81 -15.58 -7.04 -16.78
CA MET A 81 -15.22 -7.15 -18.20
C MET A 81 -15.55 -8.53 -18.77
N ILE A 82 -15.25 -9.61 -18.04
CA ILE A 82 -15.57 -10.98 -18.45
C ILE A 82 -17.09 -11.17 -18.60
N SER A 83 -17.88 -10.65 -17.66
CA SER A 83 -19.35 -10.70 -17.70
C SER A 83 -19.88 -10.02 -18.96
N ASP A 84 -19.41 -8.80 -19.24
CA ASP A 84 -19.82 -8.02 -20.42
C ASP A 84 -19.46 -8.71 -21.73
N LEU A 85 -18.24 -9.23 -21.84
CA LEU A 85 -17.78 -9.98 -23.01
C LEU A 85 -18.56 -11.29 -23.19
N SER A 86 -18.90 -11.97 -22.09
CA SER A 86 -19.71 -13.20 -22.13
C SER A 86 -21.12 -12.92 -22.64
N LEU A 87 -21.74 -11.80 -22.22
CA LEU A 87 -23.04 -11.38 -22.74
C LEU A 87 -22.97 -11.10 -24.25
N LYS A 88 -21.95 -10.34 -24.69
CA LYS A 88 -21.72 -10.04 -26.11
C LYS A 88 -21.48 -11.31 -26.93
N TYR A 89 -20.69 -12.25 -26.40
CA TYR A 89 -20.42 -13.53 -27.03
C TYR A 89 -21.70 -14.34 -27.23
N ASN A 90 -22.54 -14.46 -26.20
CA ASN A 90 -23.80 -15.19 -26.31
C ASN A 90 -24.77 -14.54 -27.30
N ARG A 91 -24.81 -13.22 -27.34
CA ARG A 91 -25.61 -12.48 -28.33
C ARG A 91 -25.12 -12.71 -29.75
N ALA A 92 -23.81 -12.66 -29.97
CA ALA A 92 -23.21 -12.95 -31.28
C ALA A 92 -23.43 -14.41 -31.69
N ARG A 93 -23.33 -15.35 -30.75
CA ARG A 93 -23.61 -16.78 -30.98
C ARG A 93 -25.05 -17.00 -31.44
N GLN A 94 -26.02 -16.40 -30.76
CA GLN A 94 -27.43 -16.48 -31.16
C GLN A 94 -27.66 -15.85 -32.54
N GLY A 95 -27.03 -14.70 -32.82
CA GLY A 95 -27.06 -14.06 -34.13
C GLY A 95 -26.54 -14.96 -35.25
N SER A 96 -25.41 -15.65 -35.02
CA SER A 96 -24.84 -16.61 -35.98
C SER A 96 -25.79 -17.78 -36.26
N ILE A 97 -26.36 -18.39 -35.20
CA ILE A 97 -27.33 -19.49 -35.36
C ILE A 97 -28.53 -19.04 -36.18
N THR A 98 -29.07 -17.85 -35.90
CA THR A 98 -30.21 -17.33 -36.65
C THR A 98 -29.86 -17.06 -38.11
N GLN A 99 -28.65 -16.57 -38.39
CA GLN A 99 -28.17 -16.30 -39.74
C GLN A 99 -27.97 -17.59 -40.54
N GLU A 100 -27.35 -18.61 -39.95
CA GLU A 100 -27.20 -19.92 -40.59
C GLU A 100 -28.56 -20.55 -40.89
N LEU A 101 -29.52 -20.44 -39.96
CA LEU A 101 -30.87 -20.99 -40.16
C LEU A 101 -31.63 -20.26 -41.28
N THR A 102 -31.53 -18.92 -41.36
CA THR A 102 -32.17 -18.15 -42.44
C THR A 102 -31.55 -18.46 -43.79
N GLU A 103 -30.23 -18.68 -43.86
CA GLU A 103 -29.53 -19.11 -45.08
C GLU A 103 -29.98 -20.50 -45.53
N ILE A 104 -30.13 -21.47 -44.61
CA ILE A 104 -30.65 -22.82 -44.92
C ILE A 104 -32.07 -22.74 -45.50
N ILE A 105 -32.96 -21.97 -44.88
CA ILE A 105 -34.36 -21.82 -45.34
C ILE A 105 -34.41 -21.14 -46.70
N ALA A 106 -33.63 -20.09 -46.91
CA ALA A 106 -33.56 -19.39 -48.20
C ALA A 106 -33.02 -20.29 -49.32
N GLY A 107 -31.98 -21.08 -49.03
CA GLY A 107 -31.41 -22.05 -49.97
C GLY A 107 -32.39 -23.17 -50.32
N ALA A 108 -33.13 -23.71 -49.34
CA ALA A 108 -34.14 -24.73 -49.58
C ALA A 108 -35.30 -24.22 -50.45
N ASN A 109 -35.78 -23.00 -50.20
CA ASN A 109 -36.82 -22.36 -51.00
C ASN A 109 -36.38 -22.02 -52.43
N ALA A 110 -35.09 -21.84 -52.69
CA ALA A 110 -34.58 -21.54 -54.03
C ALA A 110 -34.52 -22.77 -54.96
N ILE A 111 -34.64 -23.98 -54.41
CA ILE A 111 -34.58 -25.26 -55.14
C ILE A 111 -35.99 -25.82 -55.39
N SER A 112 -37.00 -25.35 -54.66
CA SER A 112 -38.43 -25.69 -54.88
C SER A 112 -39.09 -24.77 -55.89
#